data_AF-A0A225DQF4-F1
#
_entry.id   AF-A0A225DQF4-F1
#
_cell.length_a   1.000
_cell.length_b   1.000
_cell.length_c   1.000
_cell.angle_alpha   90.00
_cell.angle_beta   90.00
_cell.angle_gamma   90.00
#
_symmetry.space_group_name_H-M   'P 1'
#
loop_
_entity.id
_entity.type
_entity.pdbx_description
1 polymer ?
#
loop_
_entity_poly.entity_id
_entity_poly.type
_entity_poly.pdbx_seq_one_letter_code
_entity_poly.pdbx_strand_id
1 'polypeptide(L)' 'MVDRPISPKDVLATVYHLLGYDLETTLTDRVGRPQSIVPGGQVIGDILA' A
#
# COMPACT_ATOMS: atom_id res chain seq x y z
N MET A 1 6.22 24.25 3.79
CA MET A 1 6.12 22.88 4.36
C MET A 1 4.76 22.34 3.96
N VAL A 2 4.68 21.11 3.45
CA VAL A 2 3.40 20.44 3.19
C VAL A 2 3.01 19.71 4.47
N ASP A 3 1.80 19.93 4.96
CA ASP A 3 1.39 19.52 6.32
C ASP A 3 1.22 18.00 6.49
N ARG A 4 1.24 17.23 5.40
CA ARG A 4 1.22 15.77 5.42
C ARG A 4 1.72 15.24 4.08
N PRO A 5 3.03 15.01 3.92
CA PRO A 5 3.55 14.51 2.66
C PRO A 5 3.00 13.11 2.39
N ILE A 6 2.38 12.94 1.22
CA ILE A 6 1.88 11.65 0.75
C ILE A 6 2.94 11.04 -0.16
N SER A 7 3.37 9.82 0.17
CA SER A 7 4.26 9.04 -0.67
C SER A 7 3.47 8.23 -1.71
N PRO A 8 4.09 7.84 -2.84
CA PRO A 8 3.47 6.92 -3.78
C PRO A 8 3.02 5.59 -3.15
N LYS A 9 3.69 5.16 -2.07
CA LYS A 9 3.35 3.94 -1.34
C LYS A 9 2.06 4.08 -0.53
N ASP A 10 1.77 5.26 0.00
CA ASP A 10 0.52 5.53 0.72
C ASP A 10 -0.68 5.44 -0.24
N VAL A 11 -0.51 5.94 -1.47
CA VAL A 11 -1.52 5.81 -2.52
C VAL A 11 -1.76 4.34 -2.86
N LEU A 12 -0.69 3.56 -3.06
CA LEU A 12 -0.82 2.14 -3.39
C LEU A 12 -1.45 1.32 -2.25
N ALA A 13 -1.06 1.58 -1.00
CA ALA A 13 -1.65 0.95 0.19
C ALA A 13 -3.15 1.26 0.29
N THR A 14 -3.55 2.50 -0.01
CA THR A 14 -4.96 2.89 -0.02
C THR A 14 -5.74 2.14 -1.11
N VAL A 15 -5.23 2.06 -2.33
CA VAL A 15 -5.89 1.32 -3.41
C VAL A 15 -6.08 -0.15 -3.04
N TYR A 16 -5.05 -0.83 -2.51
CA TYR A 16 -5.18 -2.23 -2.10
C TYR A 16 -6.18 -2.43 -0.96
N HIS A 17 -6.18 -1.53 0.02
CA HIS A 17 -7.17 -1.54 1.11
C HIS A 17 -8.60 -1.41 0.57
N LEU A 18 -8.84 -0.49 -0.36
CA LEU A 18 -10.16 -0.27 -0.97
C LEU A 18 -10.64 -1.45 -1.81
N LEU A 19 -9.71 -2.18 -2.42
CA LEU A 19 -10.00 -3.44 -3.12
C LEU A 19 -10.22 -4.63 -2.17
N GLY A 20 -10.04 -4.44 -0.86
CA GLY A 20 -10.25 -5.47 0.16
C GLY A 20 -9.07 -6.39 0.39
N TYR A 21 -7.86 -6.03 -0.07
CA TYR A 21 -6.65 -6.82 0.20
C TYR A 21 -6.11 -6.55 1.60
N ASP A 22 -5.60 -7.61 2.23
CA ASP A 22 -4.73 -7.48 3.41
C ASP A 22 -3.37 -6.93 2.97
N LEU A 23 -2.90 -5.85 3.60
CA LEU A 23 -1.63 -5.21 3.24
C LEU A 23 -0.40 -6.04 3.63
N GLU A 24 -0.56 -7.02 4.52
CA GLU A 24 0.48 -8.01 4.84
C GLU A 24 0.59 -9.11 3.77
N THR A 25 -0.26 -9.08 2.73
CA THR A 25 -0.20 -10.05 1.62
C THR A 25 1.16 -10.02 0.93
N THR A 26 1.71 -11.21 0.69
CA THR A 26 2.90 -11.40 -0.14
C THR A 26 2.58 -12.17 -1.41
N LEU A 27 3.16 -11.75 -2.53
CA LEU A 27 3.18 -12.48 -3.79
C LEU A 27 4.51 -13.23 -3.92
N THR A 28 4.47 -14.40 -4.55
CA THR A 28 5.69 -15.15 -4.86
C THR A 28 6.26 -14.66 -6.19
N ASP A 29 7.53 -14.26 -6.21
CA ASP A 29 8.20 -13.86 -7.44
C ASP A 29 8.61 -15.06 -8.31
N ARG A 30 9.24 -14.79 -9.45
CA ARG A 30 9.65 -15.81 -10.43
C ARG A 30 10.70 -16.80 -9.91
N VAL A 31 11.42 -16.46 -8.84
CA VAL A 31 12.44 -17.31 -8.22
C VAL A 31 12.02 -17.85 -6.86
N GLY A 32 10.72 -17.73 -6.53
CA GLY A 32 10.14 -18.32 -5.33
C GLY A 32 10.27 -17.47 -4.06
N ARG A 33 10.65 -16.19 -4.15
CA ARG A 33 10.79 -15.32 -2.97
C ARG A 33 9.50 -14.57 -2.69
N PRO A 34 9.09 -14.43 -1.42
CA PRO A 34 7.93 -13.62 -1.06
C PRO A 34 8.25 -12.12 -1.23
N GLN A 35 7.35 -11.41 -1.88
CA GLN A 35 7.39 -9.96 -2.09
C GLN A 35 6.10 -9.35 -1.56
N SER A 36 6.21 -8.36 -0.67
CA SER A 36 5.03 -7.63 -0.19
C SER A 36 4.33 -6.92 -1.37
N ILE A 37 3.00 -6.94 -1.38
CA ILE A 37 2.21 -6.20 -2.37
C ILE A 37 2.45 -4.68 -2.26
N VAL A 38 2.79 -4.18 -1.07
CA VAL A 38 3.14 -2.78 -0.83
C VAL A 38 4.15 -2.69 0.33
N PRO A 39 5.46 -2.59 0.03
CA PRO A 39 6.48 -2.57 1.07
C PRO A 39 6.52 -1.20 1.77
N GLY A 40 5.74 -1.07 2.84
CA GLY A 40 5.55 0.17 3.60
C GLY A 40 4.55 1.13 2.96
N GLY A 41 4.27 2.25 3.63
CA GLY A 41 3.17 3.15 3.29
C GLY A 41 1.97 2.92 4.21
N GLN A 42 1.07 3.89 4.28
CA GLN A 42 -0.09 3.91 5.17
C GLN A 42 -1.35 4.26 4.38
N VAL A 43 -2.48 3.68 4.78
CA VAL A 43 -3.78 4.04 4.20
C VAL A 43 -4.05 5.52 4.45
N ILE A 44 -4.42 6.24 3.40
CA ILE A 44 -4.75 7.66 3.45
C ILE A 44 -6.20 7.78 3.90
N GLY A 45 -6.40 8.12 5.17
CA GLY A 45 -7.73 8.21 5.77
C GLY A 45 -8.65 9.28 5.16
N ASP A 46 -8.09 10.32 4.53
CA ASP A 46 -8.85 11.49 4.09
C ASP A 46 -9.29 11.44 2.60
N ILE A 47 -9.02 10.32 1.88
CA ILE A 47 -9.26 10.22 0.42
C ILE A 47 -10.71 9.91 0.05
N LEU A 48 -11.49 9.29 0.93
CA LEU A 48 -12.90 8.97 0.68
C LEU A 48 -13.79 9.96 1.43
N ALA A 49 -14.32 10.93 0.69
CA ALA A 49 -15.38 11.83 1.11
C ALA A 49 -16.75 11.33 0.63
#